data_AF-A0A090WPM3-F1
#
_entry.id   AF-A0A090WPM3-F1
#
_cell.length_a   1.000
_cell.length_b   1.000
_cell.length_c   1.000
_cell.angle_alpha   90.00
_cell.angle_beta   90.00
_cell.angle_gamma   90.00
#
_symmetry.space_group_name_H-M   'P 1'
#
loop_
_entity.id
_entity.type
_entity.pdbx_description
1 polymer ?
#
loop_
_entity_poly.entity_id
_entity_poly.type
_entity_poly.pdbx_seq_one_letter_code
_entity_poly.pdbx_strand_id
1 'polypeptide(L)' 'MWQVKNAFMAGPYINYAVEDKLNKRWIIAEGFAFAPSVEKRDYMFELEAIIKTIKINK' A
#
# COMPACT_ATOMS: atom_id res chain seq x y z
N MET A 1 2.27 -10.37 8.51
CA MET A 1 0.84 -10.52 8.87
C MET A 1 0.39 -9.18 9.39
N TRP A 2 -0.65 -8.59 8.81
CA TRP A 2 -1.14 -7.27 9.21
C TRP A 2 -2.37 -7.46 10.08
N GLN A 3 -2.45 -6.68 11.17
CA GLN A 3 -3.54 -6.76 12.12
C GLN A 3 -4.53 -5.64 11.84
N VAL A 4 -5.79 -5.99 11.61
CA VAL A 4 -6.90 -5.05 11.72
C VAL A 4 -7.58 -5.31 13.05
N LYS A 5 -8.11 -4.26 13.68
CA LYS A 5 -8.76 -4.39 15.00
C LYS A 5 -9.80 -5.53 14.95
N ASN A 6 -9.57 -6.55 15.77
CA ASN A 6 -10.37 -7.79 15.88
C ASN A 6 -10.36 -8.74 14.66
N ALA A 7 -9.39 -8.62 13.74
CA ALA A 7 -9.21 -9.56 12.63
C ALA A 7 -7.73 -9.81 12.32
N PHE A 8 -7.31 -11.08 12.32
CA PHE A 8 -6.03 -11.49 11.76
C PHE A 8 -6.20 -11.65 10.26
N MET A 9 -5.61 -10.75 9.48
CA MET A 9 -5.54 -10.89 8.04
C MET A 9 -4.11 -11.21 7.61
N ALA A 10 -4.01 -12.13 6.67
CA ALA A 10 -2.73 -12.61 6.16
C ALA A 10 -2.71 -12.44 4.64
N GLY A 11 -1.51 -12.20 4.12
CA GLY A 11 -1.31 -11.97 2.70
C GLY A 11 -0.17 -10.99 2.46
N PRO A 12 0.26 -10.87 1.19
CA PRO A 12 1.22 -9.87 0.79
C PRO A 12 0.64 -8.47 1.02
N TYR A 13 1.54 -7.53 1.28
CA TYR A 13 1.24 -6.11 1.40
C TYR A 13 2.40 -5.35 0.75
N ILE A 14 2.15 -4.09 0.41
CA ILE A 14 3.19 -3.17 -0.05
C ILE A 14 3.26 -1.97 0.89
N ASN A 15 4.46 -1.48 1.13
CA ASN A 15 4.74 -0.31 1.97
C ASN A 15 5.79 0.56 1.27
N TYR A 16 5.46 1.82 1.02
CA TYR A 16 6.33 2.80 0.41
C TYR A 16 6.44 4.04 1.28
N ALA A 17 7.65 4.56 1.40
CA ALA A 17 7.91 5.89 1.93
C ALA A 17 8.15 6.85 0.76
N VAL A 18 7.24 7.80 0.56
CA VAL A 18 7.34 8.85 -0.46
C VAL A 18 7.86 10.12 0.22
N GLU A 19 9.02 10.60 -0.22
CA GLU A 19 9.62 11.83 0.29
C GLU A 19 8.87 13.05 -0.29
N ASP A 20 8.17 13.78 0.56
CA ASP A 20 7.52 15.05 0.23
C ASP A 20 8.44 16.21 0.62
N LYS A 21 9.37 16.54 -0.29
CA LYS A 21 10.32 17.64 -0.08
C LYS A 21 9.65 19.01 0.01
N LEU A 22 8.50 19.20 -0.63
CA LEU A 22 7.78 20.47 -0.63
C LEU A 22 7.28 20.81 0.78
N ASN A 23 6.69 19.82 1.46
CA ASN A 23 6.13 19.99 2.80
C ASN A 23 7.06 19.48 3.92
N LYS A 24 8.30 19.10 3.57
CA LYS A 24 9.32 18.59 4.50
C LYS A 24 8.82 17.42 5.36
N ARG A 25 8.14 16.46 4.74
CA ARG A 25 7.57 15.29 5.42
C ARG A 25 7.78 14.02 4.62
N TRP A 26 7.52 12.89 5.25
CA TRP A 26 7.40 11.60 4.58
C TRP A 26 5.93 11.20 4.54
N ILE A 27 5.49 10.70 3.39
CA ILE A 27 4.17 10.10 3.22
C ILE A 27 4.38 8.60 3.18
N ILE A 28 3.80 7.90 4.15
CA ILE A 28 3.81 6.44 4.16
C ILE A 28 2.54 5.96 3.47
N ALA A 29 2.70 5.24 2.37
CA ALA A 29 1.62 4.65 1.61
C ALA A 29 1.66 3.12 1.77
N GLU A 30 0.56 2.56 2.25
CA GLU A 30 0.42 1.11 2.48
C GLU A 30 -0.75 0.56 1.69
N GLY A 31 -0.52 -0.56 1.01
CA GLY A 31 -1.50 -1.25 0.19
C GLY A 31 -1.74 -2.67 0.72
N PHE A 32 -3.02 -3.01 0.91
CA PHE A 32 -3.46 -4.33 1.34
C PHE A 32 -4.55 -4.83 0.40
N ALA A 33 -4.52 -6.11 0.04
CA ALA A 33 -5.58 -6.76 -0.73
C ALA A 33 -6.19 -7.91 0.07
N PHE A 34 -7.48 -7.80 0.41
CA PHE A 34 -8.24 -8.88 1.02
C PHE A 34 -8.96 -9.69 -0.06
N ALA A 35 -8.32 -10.77 -0.51
CA ALA A 35 -8.86 -11.66 -1.54
C ALA A 35 -8.59 -13.14 -1.18
N PRO A 36 -9.36 -13.74 -0.26
CA PRO A 36 -9.19 -15.14 0.13
C PRO A 36 -9.41 -16.07 -1.08
N SER A 37 -8.64 -17.16 -1.16
CA SER A 37 -8.74 -18.18 -2.22
C SER A 37 -8.48 -17.70 -3.66
N VAL A 38 -8.02 -16.46 -3.85
CA VAL A 38 -7.63 -15.90 -5.15
C VAL A 38 -6.12 -15.61 -5.16
N GLU A 39 -5.48 -15.77 -6.33
CA GLU A 39 -4.09 -15.35 -6.55
C GLU A 39 -3.95 -13.83 -6.40
N LYS A 40 -2.91 -13.39 -5.70
CA LYS A 40 -2.79 -11.98 -5.26
C LYS A 40 -1.75 -11.18 -6.03
N ARG A 41 -1.05 -11.81 -6.97
CA ARG A 41 0.04 -11.17 -7.74
C ARG A 41 -0.45 -9.92 -8.46
N ASP A 42 -1.56 -10.03 -9.18
CA ASP A 42 -2.08 -8.94 -10.00
C ASP A 42 -2.58 -7.79 -9.12
N TYR A 43 -3.24 -8.10 -8.00
CA TYR A 43 -3.60 -7.07 -7.00
C TYR A 43 -2.39 -6.35 -6.42
N MET A 44 -1.28 -7.06 -6.15
CA MET A 44 -0.07 -6.40 -5.67
C MET A 44 0.55 -5.49 -6.74
N PHE A 45 0.50 -5.90 -8.01
CA PHE A 45 0.96 -5.09 -9.13
C PHE A 45 0.11 -3.83 -9.33
N GLU A 46 -1.21 -3.96 -9.26
CA GLU A 46 -2.14 -2.83 -9.33
C GLU A 46 -1.93 -1.84 -8.16
N LEU A 47 -1.82 -2.35 -6.93
CA LEU A 47 -1.54 -1.52 -5.77
C LEU A 47 -0.20 -0.79 -5.91
N GLU A 48 0.83 -1.45 -6.43
CA GLU A 48 2.12 -0.82 -6.70
C GLU A 48 1.99 0.30 -7.73
N ALA A 49 1.24 0.08 -8.81
CA ALA A 49 0.98 1.09 -9.83
C ALA A 49 0.23 2.32 -9.26
N ILE A 50 -0.75 2.09 -8.39
CA ILE A 50 -1.48 3.17 -7.69
C ILE A 50 -0.51 3.98 -6.82
N ILE A 51 0.30 3.33 -5.98
CA ILE A 51 1.22 4.03 -5.08
C ILE A 51 2.29 4.80 -5.86
N LYS A 52 2.86 4.20 -6.92
CA LYS A 52 3.88 4.85 -7.75
C LYS A 52 3.37 6.04 -8.55
N THR A 53 2.06 6.21 -8.70
CA THR A 53 1.45 7.33 -9.43
C THR A 53 0.98 8.46 -8.52
N ILE A 54 1.24 8.39 -7.20
CA ILE A 54 0.99 9.48 -6.26
C ILE A 54 1.73 10.75 -6.73
N LYS A 55 0.96 11.84 -6.89
CA LYS A 55 1.49 13.17 -7.21
C LYS A 55 1.25 14.11 -6.04
N ILE A 56 2.30 14.81 -5.64
CA ILE A 56 2.24 15.85 -4.61
C ILE A 56 2.18 17.18 -5.36
N ASN A 57 1.00 17.81 -5.34
CA ASN A 57 0.80 19.12 -5.94
C ASN A 57 1.25 20.22 -4.96
N LYS A 58 1.55 21.40 -5.52
CA LYS A 58 1.85 22.61 -4.76
C LYS A 58 0.64 23.18 -4.04
#